data_AF-X1L5I7-F1
#
_entry.id   AF-X1L5I7-F1
#
_cell.length_a   1.000
_cell.length_b   1.000
_cell.length_c   1.000
_cell.angle_alpha   90.00
_cell.angle_beta   90.00
_cell.angle_gamma   90.00
#
_symmetry.space_group_name_H-M   'P 1'
#
loop_
_entity.id
_entity.type
_entity.pdbx_description
1 polymer ?
#
loop_
_entity_poly.entity_id
_entity_poly.type
_entity_poly.pdbx_seq_one_letter_code
_entity_poly.pdbx_strand_id
1 'polypeptide(L)' 'MRIQPEYLTRLRQEYPEASLVVHPECHPEVIGQADEVLSIGGICRYAKRKDITEMIVGTEMGIIHRFSKENPGKKFFPAS' A
#
# COMPACT_ATOMS: atom_id res chain seq x y z
N MET A 1 -4.27 -13.52 -2.44
CA MET A 1 -3.11 -12.83 -1.83
C MET A 1 -3.18 -13.03 -0.32
N ARG A 2 -2.12 -13.47 0.36
CA ARG A 2 -2.19 -13.87 1.78
C ARG A 2 -1.36 -12.94 2.66
N ILE A 3 -1.88 -11.74 2.87
CA ILE A 3 -1.30 -10.76 3.82
C ILE A 3 -1.88 -11.05 5.21
N GLN A 4 -1.01 -11.15 6.21
CA GLN A 4 -1.46 -11.29 7.61
C GLN A 4 -1.95 -9.93 8.15
N PRO A 5 -3.17 -9.85 8.71
CA PRO A 5 -3.71 -8.63 9.32
C PRO A 5 -2.77 -8.02 10.37
N GLU A 6 -2.09 -8.84 11.16
CA GLU A 6 -1.16 -8.41 12.21
C GLU A 6 0.08 -7.73 11.64
N TYR A 7 0.49 -8.12 10.44
CA TYR A 7 1.62 -7.50 9.76
C TYR A 7 1.30 -6.07 9.34
N LEU A 8 0.08 -5.81 8.88
CA LEU A 8 -0.38 -4.46 8.56
C LEU A 8 -0.42 -3.57 9.80
N THR A 9 -0.91 -4.10 10.92
CA THR A 9 -0.89 -3.40 12.21
C THR A 9 0.52 -2.97 12.59
N ARG A 10 1.52 -3.86 12.44
CA ARG A 10 2.93 -3.53 12.73
C ARG A 10 3.47 -2.46 11.79
N LEU A 11 3.22 -2.58 10.49
CA LEU A 11 3.67 -1.58 9.52
C LEU A 11 3.03 -0.21 9.79
N ARG A 12 1.76 -0.15 10.18
CA ARG A 12 1.12 1.12 10.58
C ARG A 12 1.73 1.72 11.84
N GLN A 13 2.19 0.90 12.79
CA GLN A 13 2.88 1.40 13.99
C GLN A 13 4.29 1.92 13.66
N GLU A 14 4.99 1.27 12.73
CA GLU A 14 6.33 1.68 12.29
C GLU A 14 6.29 2.91 11.37
N TYR A 15 5.24 3.02 10.55
CA TYR A 15 5.03 4.08 9.57
C TYR A 15 3.65 4.74 9.75
N PRO A 16 3.44 5.50 10.84
CA PRO A 16 2.13 6.06 11.18
C PRO A 16 1.59 7.07 10.16
N GLU A 17 2.49 7.71 9.41
CA GLU A 17 2.15 8.70 8.37
C GLU A 17 1.92 8.05 6.99
N ALA A 18 2.18 6.74 6.84
CA ALA A 18 2.03 6.05 5.57
C ALA A 18 0.57 5.65 5.33
N SER A 19 0.05 5.97 4.15
CA SER A 19 -1.28 5.52 3.74
C SER A 19 -1.26 4.03 3.41
N LEU A 20 -2.12 3.23 4.05
CA LEU A 20 -2.30 1.82 3.79
C LEU A 20 -3.29 1.61 2.65
N VAL A 21 -2.77 1.19 1.50
CA VAL A 21 -3.56 0.96 0.28
C VAL A 21 -3.48 -0.51 -0.11
N VAL A 22 -4.62 -1.15 -0.32
CA VAL A 22 -4.70 -2.59 -0.63
C VAL A 22 -5.52 -2.86 -1.89
N HIS A 23 -5.30 -4.04 -2.49
CA HIS A 23 -6.11 -4.50 -3.62
C HIS A 23 -7.47 -5.09 -3.15
N PRO A 24 -8.58 -4.93 -3.90
CA PRO A 24 -9.87 -5.52 -3.55
C PRO A 24 -9.88 -7.05 -3.41
N GLU A 25 -8.87 -7.75 -3.93
CA GLU A 25 -8.72 -9.21 -3.81
C GLU A 25 -8.09 -9.68 -2.49
N CYS A 26 -7.73 -8.74 -1.59
CA CYS A 26 -7.27 -9.07 -0.25
C CYS A 26 -8.41 -9.64 0.60
N HIS A 27 -8.06 -10.35 1.68
CA HIS A 27 -9.05 -10.85 2.63
C HIS A 27 -9.79 -9.69 3.33
N PRO A 28 -11.05 -9.88 3.75
CA PRO A 28 -11.84 -8.83 4.41
C PRO A 28 -11.15 -8.19 5.63
N GLU A 29 -10.39 -8.96 6.41
CA GLU A 29 -9.64 -8.47 7.57
C GLU A 29 -8.50 -7.50 7.19
N VAL A 30 -7.94 -7.65 5.99
CA VAL A 30 -6.93 -6.74 5.42
C VAL A 30 -7.61 -5.50 4.86
N ILE A 31 -8.72 -5.69 4.13
CA ILE A 31 -9.54 -4.61 3.58
C ILE A 31 -10.03 -3.69 4.70
N GLY A 32 -10.47 -4.25 5.83
CA GLY A 32 -10.98 -3.49 6.98
C GLY A 32 -9.94 -2.61 7.68
N GLN A 33 -8.64 -2.78 7.40
CA GLN A 33 -7.56 -1.94 7.94
C GLN A 33 -7.08 -0.87 6.97
N ALA A 34 -7.42 -1.00 5.69
CA ALA A 34 -6.91 -0.13 4.65
C ALA A 34 -7.54 1.25 4.70
N ASP A 35 -6.74 2.27 4.43
CA ASP A 35 -7.25 3.63 4.22
C ASP A 35 -7.95 3.71 2.85
N GLU A 36 -7.44 2.96 1.87
CA GLU A 36 -7.99 2.91 0.51
C GLU A 36 -7.92 1.50 -0.09
N VAL A 37 -8.96 1.14 -0.84
CA VAL A 37 -9.08 -0.16 -1.51
C VAL A 37 -9.19 0.07 -3.01
N LEU A 38 -8.13 -0.21 -3.75
CA LEU A 38 -7.98 0.25 -5.14
C LEU A 38 -7.47 -0.86 -6.06
N SER A 39 -7.95 -0.87 -7.30
CA SER A 39 -7.33 -1.69 -8.35
C SER A 39 -5.89 -1.26 -8.61
N ILE A 40 -5.09 -2.10 -9.26
CA ILE A 40 -3.73 -1.80 -9.69
C ILE A 40 -3.59 -0.39 -10.31
N GLY A 41 -4.44 -0.06 -11.29
CA GLY A 41 -4.43 1.27 -11.91
C GLY A 41 -4.85 2.40 -10.97
N GLY A 42 -5.71 2.12 -9.99
CA GLY A 42 -6.07 3.04 -8.92
C GLY A 42 -4.89 3.33 -7.99
N ILE A 43 -4.18 2.29 -7.55
CA ILE A 43 -2.97 2.41 -6.71
C ILE A 43 -1.90 3.24 -7.44
N CYS A 44 -1.68 3.00 -8.75
CA CYS A 44 -0.77 3.81 -9.56
C CYS A 44 -1.11 5.31 -9.53
N ARG A 45 -2.40 5.66 -9.63
CA ARG A 45 -2.84 7.06 -9.60
C ARG A 45 -2.74 7.65 -8.20
N TYR A 46 -3.09 6.87 -7.19
CA TYR A 46 -2.99 7.27 -5.79
C TYR A 46 -1.53 7.57 -5.40
N ALA A 47 -0.60 6.69 -5.78
CA ALA A 47 0.84 6.87 -5.57
C ALA A 47 1.41 8.17 -6.17
N LYS A 48 0.79 8.71 -7.23
CA LYS A 48 1.22 9.95 -7.91
C LYS A 48 0.72 11.23 -7.23
N ARG A 49 -0.27 11.14 -6.35
CA ARG A 49 -0.83 12.31 -5.66
C ARG A 49 0.23 13.03 -4.81
N LYS A 50 0.25 14.35 -4.82
CA LYS A 50 1.32 15.15 -4.19
C LYS A 50 1.32 15.07 -2.66
N ASP A 51 0.15 14.83 -2.07
CA ASP A 51 -0.06 14.67 -0.63
C ASP A 51 0.41 13.31 -0.09
N ILE A 52 0.69 12.35 -0.98
CA ILE A 52 1.24 11.04 -0.60
C ILE A 52 2.76 11.09 -0.67
N THR A 53 3.41 10.91 0.48
CA THR A 53 4.87 10.82 0.64
C THR A 53 5.31 9.42 1.04
N GLU A 54 4.48 8.71 1.82
CA GLU A 54 4.72 7.38 2.32
C GLU A 54 3.46 6.51 2.11
N MET A 55 3.65 5.27 1.67
CA MET A 55 2.52 4.38 1.36
C MET A 55 2.87 2.93 1.68
N ILE A 56 2.03 2.26 2.46
CA ILE A 56 2.07 0.81 2.65
C ILE A 56 1.18 0.19 1.58
N VAL A 57 1.71 -0.77 0.82
CA VAL A 57 1.04 -1.32 -0.36
C VAL A 57 0.81 -2.81 -0.20
N GLY A 58 -0.45 -3.19 0.03
CA GLY A 58 -0.90 -4.59 0.07
C GLY A 58 -1.27 -5.10 -1.32
N THR A 59 -0.27 -5.50 -2.10
CA THR A 59 -0.44 -5.98 -3.48
C THR A 59 0.74 -6.88 -3.90
N GLU A 60 0.74 -7.37 -5.14
CA GLU A 60 1.86 -8.14 -5.68
C GLU A 60 3.16 -7.32 -5.75
N MET A 61 4.27 -7.87 -5.23
CA MET A 61 5.59 -7.22 -5.12
C MET A 61 6.08 -6.54 -6.40
N GLY A 62 5.72 -7.07 -7.57
CA GLY A 62 6.18 -6.57 -8.88
C GLY A 62 5.79 -5.12 -9.16
N ILE A 63 4.69 -4.63 -8.57
CA ILE A 63 4.22 -3.27 -8.85
C ILE A 63 4.91 -2.20 -7.99
N ILE A 64 5.41 -2.57 -6.82
CA ILE A 64 6.02 -1.63 -5.87
C ILE A 64 7.34 -1.09 -6.44
N HIS A 65 8.14 -1.94 -7.08
CA HIS A 65 9.35 -1.49 -7.77
C HIS A 65 9.05 -0.43 -8.83
N ARG A 66 7.94 -0.60 -9.57
CA ARG A 66 7.46 0.38 -10.54
C ARG A 66 7.06 1.68 -9.87
N PHE A 67 6.39 1.64 -8.71
CA PHE A 67 5.99 2.85 -7.97
C PHE A 67 7.19 3.66 -7.49
N SER A 68 8.20 3.00 -6.91
CA SER A 68 9.42 3.67 -6.48
C SER A 68 10.16 4.33 -7.64
N LYS A 69 10.13 3.72 -8.84
CA LYS A 69 10.73 4.30 -10.04
C LYS A 69 9.93 5.49 -10.61
N GLU A 70 8.60 5.40 -10.63
CA GLU A 70 7.73 6.45 -11.15
C GLU A 70 7.58 7.65 -10.20
N ASN A 71 7.85 7.46 -8.89
CA ASN A 71 7.69 8.49 -7.87
C ASN A 71 8.98 8.62 -7.04
N PRO A 72 10.07 9.13 -7.64
CA PRO A 72 11.33 9.31 -6.91
C PRO A 72 11.12 10.23 -5.70
N GLY A 73 11.63 9.82 -4.55
CA GLY A 73 11.50 10.57 -3.29
C GLY A 73 10.31 10.18 -2.41
N LYS A 74 9.40 9.34 -2.90
CA LYS A 74 8.35 8.72 -2.08
C LYS A 74 8.81 7.38 -1.53
N LYS A 75 8.29 7.00 -0.37
CA LYS A 75 8.56 5.70 0.25
C LYS A 75 7.39 4.75 0.05
N PHE A 76 7.69 3.55 -0.41
CA PHE A 76 6.71 2.49 -0.62
C PHE A 76 7.11 1.26 0.19
N PHE A 77 6.23 0.83 1.09
CA PHE A 77 6.44 -0.31 1.98
C PHE A 77 5.59 -1.50 1.50
N PRO A 78 6.21 -2.61 1.10
CA PRO A 78 5.45 -3.79 0.70
C PRO A 78 4.76 -4.46 1.88
N ALA A 79 3.48 -4.81 1.69
CA ALA A 79 2.79 -5.77 2.53
C ALA A 79 2.43 -7.01 1.69
N SER A 80 3.14 -8.12 1.90
CA SER A 80 3.01 -9.37 1.13
C SER A 80 2.79 -10.57 2.02
#